data_AF-A0A243QV43-F1
#
_entry.id   AF-A0A243QV43-F1
#
_cell.length_a   1.000
_cell.length_b   1.000
_cell.length_c   1.000
_cell.angle_alpha   90.00
_cell.angle_beta   90.00
_cell.angle_gamma   90.00
#
_symmetry.space_group_name_H-M   'P 1'
#
loop_
_entity.id
_entity.type
_entity.pdbx_description
1 polymer ?
#
loop_
_entity_poly.entity_id
_entity_poly.type
_entity_poly.pdbx_seq_one_letter_code
_entity_poly.pdbx_strand_id
1 'polypeptide(L)'
;MGVIEEGAKKSGVLWLSLDRPRLAWHAWHDGAIYVVTGGGEQSLPGLAESGEVRVTLRSKDNGGRLVVFDASVEVVDQAEAVEAVAALAKERLNAVDGAGLTDRWAARSQVVRLTPREPAP
;
A
#
# COMPACT_ATOMS: atom_id res chain seq x y z
N MET A 1 2.09 -16.27 -5.27
CA MET A 1 1.06 -15.22 -5.11
C MET A 1 0.01 -15.50 -4.02
N GLY A 2 -0.63 -16.68 -3.96
CA GLY A 2 -1.83 -16.90 -3.12
C GLY A 2 -1.76 -16.47 -1.66
N VAL A 3 -0.66 -16.76 -0.93
CA VAL A 3 -0.51 -16.34 0.48
C VAL A 3 -0.37 -14.82 0.64
N ILE A 4 0.24 -14.14 -0.33
CA ILE A 4 0.44 -12.69 -0.32
C ILE A 4 -0.90 -12.00 -0.56
N GLU A 5 -1.63 -12.43 -1.59
CA GLU A 5 -2.96 -11.91 -1.90
C GLU A 5 -3.94 -12.11 -0.74
N GLU A 6 -4.05 -13.33 -0.24
CA GLU A 6 -4.92 -13.65 0.90
C GLU A 6 -4.53 -12.87 2.16
N GLY A 7 -3.22 -12.75 2.41
CA GLY A 7 -2.69 -11.97 3.53
C GLY A 7 -3.03 -10.48 3.40
N ALA A 8 -2.79 -9.89 2.24
CA ALA A 8 -3.05 -8.47 1.98
C ALA A 8 -4.53 -8.13 2.06
N LYS A 9 -5.42 -8.98 1.50
CA LYS A 9 -6.89 -8.79 1.59
C LYS A 9 -7.42 -8.84 3.03
N LYS A 10 -6.77 -9.57 3.93
CA LYS A 10 -7.25 -9.76 5.32
C LYS A 10 -6.64 -8.78 6.32
N SER A 11 -5.35 -8.46 6.19
CA SER A 11 -4.56 -7.82 7.26
C SER A 11 -4.89 -6.34 7.48
N GLY A 12 -5.31 -5.61 6.44
CA GLY A 12 -5.62 -4.17 6.46
C GLY A 12 -4.44 -3.22 6.75
N VAL A 13 -3.34 -3.73 7.32
CA VAL A 13 -2.05 -3.02 7.45
C VAL A 13 -0.87 -3.97 7.25
N LEU A 14 0.28 -3.42 6.91
CA LEU A 14 1.54 -4.12 6.65
C LEU A 14 2.73 -3.30 7.15
N TRP A 15 3.94 -3.87 7.11
CA TRP A 15 5.18 -3.11 7.36
C TRP A 15 6.02 -3.02 6.10
N LEU A 16 6.56 -1.83 5.85
CA LEU A 16 7.56 -1.56 4.83
C LEU A 16 8.93 -1.38 5.48
N SER A 17 9.95 -2.06 4.97
CA SER A 17 11.34 -1.82 5.36
C SER A 17 11.87 -0.59 4.62
N LEU A 18 11.71 0.59 5.23
CA LEU A 18 12.26 1.86 4.76
C LEU A 18 13.47 2.25 5.63
N ASP A 19 13.63 3.54 5.93
CA ASP A 19 14.59 4.05 6.93
C ASP A 19 14.49 3.33 8.29
N ARG A 20 13.27 2.89 8.63
CA ARG A 20 12.92 1.96 9.69
C ARG A 20 11.66 1.19 9.28
N PRO A 21 11.29 0.10 9.98
CA PRO A 21 10.00 -0.54 9.74
C PRO A 21 8.85 0.46 9.92
N ARG A 22 8.08 0.68 8.86
CA ARG A 22 6.96 1.62 8.85
C ARG A 22 5.65 0.86 8.66
N LEU A 23 4.75 0.98 9.62
CA LEU A 23 3.39 0.46 9.50
C LEU A 23 2.64 1.30 8.46
N ALA A 24 2.00 0.64 7.49
CA ALA A 24 1.17 1.29 6.49
C ALA A 24 -0.18 0.58 6.38
N TRP A 25 -1.26 1.36 6.32
CA TRP A 25 -2.53 0.84 5.81
C TRP A 25 -2.49 0.82 4.28
N HIS A 26 -3.24 -0.11 3.70
CA HIS A 26 -3.17 -0.41 2.27
C HIS A 26 -4.50 -0.94 1.75
N ALA A 27 -4.63 -1.01 0.43
CA ALA A 27 -5.63 -1.82 -0.25
C ALA A 27 -4.97 -2.86 -1.15
N TRP A 28 -5.61 -4.01 -1.31
CA TRP A 28 -5.27 -4.94 -2.38
C TRP A 28 -6.17 -4.68 -3.58
N HIS A 29 -5.60 -4.53 -4.77
CA HIS A 29 -6.34 -4.36 -6.00
C HIS A 29 -5.56 -4.99 -7.16
N ASP A 30 -6.23 -5.83 -7.95
CA ASP A 30 -5.71 -6.43 -9.18
C ASP A 30 -4.26 -6.92 -9.11
N GLY A 31 -3.96 -7.81 -8.15
CA GLY A 31 -2.64 -8.43 -8.02
C GLY A 31 -1.59 -7.59 -7.29
N ALA A 32 -1.90 -6.36 -6.86
CA ALA A 32 -0.96 -5.46 -6.21
C ALA A 32 -1.50 -4.84 -4.91
N ILE A 33 -0.56 -4.36 -4.11
CA ILE A 33 -0.82 -3.58 -2.90
C ILE A 33 -0.71 -2.10 -3.26
N TYR A 34 -1.68 -1.30 -2.85
CA TYR A 34 -1.66 0.15 -3.01
C TYR A 34 -1.56 0.81 -1.64
N VAL A 35 -0.68 1.81 -1.55
CA VAL A 35 -0.52 2.68 -0.38
C VAL A 35 -0.54 4.13 -0.83
N VAL A 36 -0.85 5.05 0.09
CA VAL A 36 -0.75 6.50 -0.14
C VAL A 36 0.24 7.12 0.84
N THR A 37 0.97 8.15 0.40
CA THR A 37 1.85 8.93 1.27
C THR A 37 1.83 10.43 0.89
N GLY A 38 2.19 11.30 1.85
CA GLY A 38 2.18 12.75 1.66
C GLY A 38 0.79 13.39 1.80
N GLY A 39 0.72 14.72 1.76
CA GLY A 39 -0.55 15.45 1.72
C GLY A 39 -1.44 15.35 2.96
N GLY A 40 -0.86 14.95 4.10
CA GLY A 40 -1.58 14.67 5.36
C GLY A 40 -1.89 13.19 5.58
N GLU A 41 -1.50 12.30 4.66
CA GLU A 41 -1.55 10.86 4.85
C GLU A 41 -0.29 10.32 5.53
N GLN A 42 -0.25 8.99 5.73
CA GLN A 42 0.86 8.27 6.36
C GLN A 42 2.22 8.62 5.74
N SER A 43 3.24 8.78 6.59
CA SER A 43 4.59 9.15 6.16
C SER A 43 5.43 7.90 5.83
N LEU A 44 5.75 7.73 4.55
CA LEU A 44 6.53 6.62 3.99
C LEU A 44 7.76 7.18 3.22
N PRO A 45 8.77 7.73 3.93
CA PRO A 45 9.87 8.45 3.31
C PRO A 45 10.74 7.53 2.43
N GLY A 46 11.09 8.01 1.24
CA GLY A 46 11.94 7.27 0.30
C GLY A 46 11.21 6.16 -0.47
N LEU A 47 9.92 5.92 -0.21
CA LEU A 47 9.17 4.86 -0.89
C LEU A 47 8.98 5.21 -2.37
N ALA A 48 8.43 6.38 -2.67
CA ALA A 48 8.10 6.79 -4.04
C ALA A 48 9.33 6.92 -4.94
N GLU A 49 10.50 7.15 -4.35
CA GLU A 49 11.79 7.26 -5.03
C GLU A 49 12.50 5.90 -5.17
N SER A 50 12.03 4.87 -4.48
CA SER A 50 12.61 3.53 -4.55
C SER A 50 12.05 2.74 -5.74
N GLY A 51 12.85 1.84 -6.31
CA GLY A 51 12.36 0.85 -7.29
C GLY A 51 11.84 -0.44 -6.66
N GLU A 52 12.15 -0.66 -5.38
CA GLU A 52 11.79 -1.89 -4.65
C GLU A 52 11.61 -1.61 -3.15
N VAL A 53 10.75 -2.38 -2.48
CA VAL A 53 10.62 -2.36 -1.03
C VAL A 53 10.37 -3.76 -0.49
N ARG A 54 10.92 -4.06 0.69
CA ARG A 54 10.58 -5.28 1.43
C ARG A 54 9.30 -5.06 2.23
N VAL A 55 8.35 -5.95 2.05
CA VAL A 55 7.02 -5.93 2.67
C VAL A 55 6.91 -7.06 3.67
N THR A 56 6.37 -6.78 4.85
CA THR A 56 6.01 -7.80 5.84
C THR A 56 4.51 -7.74 6.09
N LEU A 57 3.82 -8.84 5.79
CA LEU A 57 2.40 -9.04 6.15
C LEU A 57 2.30 -9.74 7.50
N ARG A 58 1.29 -9.35 8.29
CA ARG A 58 0.89 -10.08 9.50
C ARG A 58 -0.37 -10.90 9.27
N SER A 59 -0.53 -11.97 10.03
CA SER A 59 -1.81 -12.68 10.16
C SER A 59 -2.80 -11.80 10.93
N LYS A 60 -4.04 -11.75 10.44
CA LYS A 60 -5.12 -11.08 11.16
C LYS A 60 -5.52 -11.84 12.43
N ASP A 61 -5.38 -13.17 12.42
CA ASP A 61 -5.92 -14.05 13.46
C ASP A 61 -5.13 -13.96 14.76
N ASN A 62 -3.80 -13.87 14.67
CA ASN A 62 -2.91 -13.86 15.83
C ASN A 62 -1.91 -12.69 15.85
N GLY A 63 -1.94 -11.80 14.85
CA GLY A 63 -1.03 -10.66 14.75
C GLY A 63 0.43 -10.99 14.43
N GLY A 64 0.79 -12.27 14.34
CA GLY A 64 2.14 -12.73 14.04
C GLY A 64 2.52 -12.51 12.57
N ARG A 65 3.81 -12.59 12.26
CA ARG A 65 4.33 -12.47 10.89
C ARG A 65 3.78 -13.60 10.01
N LEU A 66 3.08 -13.24 8.93
CA LEU A 66 2.55 -14.20 7.95
C LEU A 66 3.57 -14.49 6.85
N VAL A 67 4.06 -13.46 6.17
CA VAL A 67 5.01 -13.58 5.05
C VAL A 67 5.84 -12.31 4.92
N VAL A 68 7.07 -12.46 4.40
CA VAL A 68 7.96 -11.36 4.00
C VAL A 68 8.33 -11.57 2.55
N PHE A 69 8.27 -10.52 1.74
CA PHE A 69 8.58 -10.58 0.31
C PHE A 69 9.05 -9.20 -0.18
N ASP A 70 9.78 -9.19 -1.29
CA ASP A 70 10.17 -7.96 -1.96
C ASP A 70 9.11 -7.59 -3.02
N ALA A 71 8.88 -6.30 -3.23
CA ALA A 71 7.87 -5.78 -4.16
C ALA A 71 8.45 -4.64 -4.99
N SER A 72 8.18 -4.61 -6.30
CA SER A 72 8.54 -3.46 -7.13
C SER A 72 7.65 -2.28 -6.76
N VAL A 73 8.24 -1.10 -6.74
CA VAL A 73 7.57 0.14 -6.33
C VAL A 73 7.35 1.03 -7.55
N GLU A 74 6.15 1.58 -7.65
CA GLU A 74 5.77 2.48 -8.73
C GLU A 74 4.78 3.53 -8.23
N VAL A 75 5.06 4.80 -8.48
CA VAL A 75 4.07 5.87 -8.30
C VAL A 75 3.11 5.82 -9.48
N VAL A 76 1.82 5.64 -9.21
CA VAL A 76 0.82 5.52 -10.29
C VAL A 76 0.33 6.88 -10.74
N ASP A 77 -0.05 6.98 -12.02
CA ASP A 77 -0.95 8.03 -12.45
C ASP A 77 -2.35 7.77 -11.85
N GLN A 78 -2.76 8.65 -10.93
CA GLN A 78 -4.02 8.51 -10.21
C GLN A 78 -5.24 8.71 -11.11
N ALA A 79 -5.11 9.45 -12.22
CA ALA A 79 -6.18 9.65 -13.18
C ALA A 79 -6.40 8.40 -14.05
N GLU A 80 -5.35 7.60 -14.27
CA GLU A 80 -5.44 6.33 -15.00
C GLU A 80 -5.83 5.16 -14.07
N ALA A 81 -5.40 5.20 -12.81
CA ALA A 81 -5.60 4.12 -11.82
C ALA A 81 -6.88 4.29 -10.97
N VAL A 82 -7.97 4.80 -11.55
CA VAL A 82 -9.19 5.21 -10.82
C VAL A 82 -9.73 4.13 -9.88
N GLU A 83 -9.84 2.89 -10.34
CA GLU A 83 -10.39 1.79 -9.54
C GLU A 83 -9.51 1.40 -8.35
N ALA A 84 -8.19 1.43 -8.53
CA ALA A 84 -7.23 1.16 -7.46
C ALA A 84 -7.24 2.28 -6.41
N VAL A 85 -7.30 3.55 -6.86
CA VAL A 85 -7.40 4.72 -5.98
C VAL A 85 -8.72 4.69 -5.21
N ALA A 86 -9.84 4.34 -5.85
CA ALA A 86 -11.14 4.19 -5.20
C ALA A 86 -11.15 3.03 -4.20
N ALA A 87 -10.51 1.89 -4.51
CA ALA A 87 -10.34 0.80 -3.57
C ALA A 87 -9.53 1.23 -2.34
N LEU A 88 -8.45 1.97 -2.54
CA LEU A 88 -7.63 2.51 -1.45
C LEU A 88 -8.40 3.53 -0.60
N ALA A 89 -9.18 4.41 -1.23
CA ALA A 89 -10.02 5.39 -0.53
C ALA A 89 -11.05 4.73 0.41
N LYS A 90 -11.61 3.57 0.04
CA LYS A 90 -12.54 2.82 0.90
C LYS A 90 -11.89 2.31 2.19
N GLU A 91 -10.60 2.01 2.18
CA GLU A 91 -9.85 1.57 3.37
C GLU A 91 -9.51 2.72 4.32
N ARG A 92 -9.71 3.98 3.91
CA ARG A 92 -9.39 5.18 4.70
C ARG A 92 -10.52 5.55 5.68
N LEU A 93 -10.71 4.73 6.71
CA LEU A 93 -11.87 4.79 7.62
C LEU A 93 -12.10 6.11 8.37
N ASN A 94 -11.05 6.91 8.61
CA ASN A 94 -11.13 8.18 9.34
C ASN A 94 -10.99 9.41 8.43
N ALA A 95 -11.47 9.33 7.18
CA ALA A 95 -11.40 10.44 6.23
C ALA A 95 -12.23 11.63 6.73
N VAL A 96 -11.61 12.81 6.84
CA VAL A 96 -12.27 14.05 7.29
C VAL A 96 -13.34 14.50 6.28
N ASP A 97 -13.14 14.18 5.00
CA ASP A 97 -14.08 14.43 3.92
C ASP A 97 -13.97 13.30 2.91
N GLY A 98 -14.97 12.42 2.88
CA GLY A 98 -14.98 11.22 2.05
C GLY A 98 -15.22 11.49 0.56
N ALA A 99 -15.96 12.55 0.21
CA ALA A 99 -16.30 12.84 -1.18
C ALA A 99 -15.13 13.49 -1.93
N GLY A 100 -14.33 14.34 -1.28
CA GLY A 100 -13.16 15.01 -1.87
C GLY A 100 -11.81 14.32 -1.62
N LEU A 101 -11.79 13.08 -1.13
CA LEU A 101 -10.55 12.42 -0.71
C LEU A 101 -9.59 12.17 -1.87
N THR A 102 -10.08 11.61 -2.97
CA THR A 102 -9.27 11.28 -4.15
C THR A 102 -8.73 12.53 -4.82
N ASP A 103 -9.52 13.60 -4.90
CA ASP A 103 -9.06 14.89 -5.44
C ASP A 103 -7.94 15.50 -4.60
N ARG A 104 -8.03 15.40 -3.26
CA ARG A 104 -6.94 15.83 -2.38
C ARG A 104 -5.68 14.99 -2.55
N TRP A 105 -5.83 13.68 -2.76
CA TRP A 105 -4.67 12.83 -3.03
C TRP A 105 -4.02 13.18 -4.35
N ALA A 106 -4.80 13.40 -5.42
CA ALA A 106 -4.28 13.84 -6.70
C ALA A 106 -3.50 15.16 -6.57
N ALA A 107 -3.96 16.08 -5.72
CA ALA A 107 -3.33 17.38 -5.53
C ALA A 107 -2.12 17.38 -4.58
N ARG A 108 -2.05 16.49 -3.59
CA ARG A 108 -1.12 16.62 -2.44
C ARG A 108 -0.44 15.33 -1.98
N SER A 109 -0.80 14.19 -2.54
CA SER A 109 -0.30 12.88 -2.12
C SER A 109 0.17 12.07 -3.33
N GLN A 110 0.90 11.01 -3.06
CA GLN A 110 1.26 10.01 -4.06
C GLN A 110 0.62 8.68 -3.69
N VAL A 111 -0.06 8.07 -4.67
CA VAL A 111 -0.50 6.67 -4.58
C VAL A 111 0.59 5.81 -5.20
N VAL A 112 1.00 4.78 -4.47
CA VAL A 112 2.12 3.91 -4.81
C VAL A 112 1.62 2.48 -4.93
N ARG A 113 1.91 1.86 -6.07
CA ARG A 113 1.69 0.45 -6.35
C ARG A 113 2.91 -0.36 -5.93
N LEU A 114 2.67 -1.41 -5.15
CA LEU A 114 3.65 -2.41 -4.75
C LEU A 114 3.26 -3.74 -5.37
N THR A 115 4.01 -4.18 -6.38
CA THR A 115 3.76 -5.46 -7.05
C THR A 115 4.68 -6.52 -6.46
N PRO A 116 4.13 -7.58 -5.82
CA PRO A 116 4.95 -8.64 -5.25
C PRO A 116 5.87 -9.26 -6.30
N ARG A 117 7.16 -9.40 -5.97
CA ARG A 117 8.13 -10.10 -6.81
C ARG A 117 8.14 -11.58 -6.46
N GLU A 118 8.38 -12.41 -7.47
CA GLU A 118 8.75 -13.80 -7.21
C GLU A 118 10.09 -13.83 -6.48
N PRO A 119 10.30 -14.77 -5.53
CA PRO A 119 11.62 -14.99 -4.96
C PRO A 119 12.61 -15.24 -6.09
N ALA A 120 13.79 -14.61 -6.03
CA ALA A 120 14.87 -14.97 -6.94
C ALA A 120 15.15 -16.48 -6.82
N PRO A 121 15.37 -17.18 -7.95
CA PRO A 121 15.64 -18.62 -7.96
C PRO A 121 16.89 -19.01 -7.19
#